data_AF-A0A2S8PDH1-F1
#
_entry.id   AF-A0A2S8PDH1-F1
#
_cell.length_a   1.000
_cell.length_b   1.000
_cell.length_c   1.000
_cell.angle_alpha   90.00
_cell.angle_beta   90.00
_cell.angle_gamma   90.00
#
_symmetry.space_group_name_H-M   'P 1'
#
loop_
_entity.id
_entity.type
_entity.pdbx_description
1 polymer ?
#
loop_
_entity_poly.entity_id
_entity_poly.type
_entity_poly.pdbx_seq_one_letter_code
_entity_poly.pdbx_strand_id
1 'polypeptide(L)'
;MKLVFHDQTFSFELLRTMSYAPYGGADIGECLATAYRIEEGNLESWYAEWHRTASRMHSLADESLGRGNRISAREFYMRASNYYRTAEFFLHGSPADPRILDTWGKSRSTFLKAMELSEVKMESVSIPYEGTHLPGYFYRVDDKPRPTLIVHGGYDSTGEELYWEVAASALERGYHCLTFEGPGQGAVIREQQLPFRPDWENVVTPVVDYLLTRPEADPERLALVGISFGGYLAPRAAAHEHRLAALVANDGMFSFRFGEMGRRFHQGSDEEWNDPS
;
A
#
# COMPACT_ATOMS: atom_id res chain seq x y z
N MET A 1 15.18 9.98 -8.68
CA MET A 1 15.01 11.46 -8.77
C MET A 1 15.33 12.02 -7.40
N LYS A 2 16.20 13.05 -7.28
CA LYS A 2 16.53 13.69 -6.00
C LYS A 2 15.65 14.94 -5.86
N LEU A 3 14.89 15.04 -4.77
CA LEU A 3 14.01 16.19 -4.51
C LEU A 3 14.53 17.04 -3.34
N VAL A 4 14.53 16.47 -2.13
CA VAL A 4 15.04 17.11 -0.90
C VAL A 4 16.24 16.34 -0.37
N PHE A 5 16.15 15.01 -0.33
CA PHE A 5 17.18 14.11 0.16
C PHE A 5 18.17 13.69 -0.94
N HIS A 6 19.44 13.54 -0.59
CA HIS A 6 20.48 12.89 -1.37
C HIS A 6 20.46 11.37 -1.24
N ASP A 7 20.10 10.84 -0.06
CA ASP A 7 19.88 9.43 0.23
C ASP A 7 18.72 8.90 -0.62
N GLN A 8 18.96 7.77 -1.28
CA GLN A 8 18.02 7.22 -2.24
C GLN A 8 16.75 6.71 -1.57
N THR A 9 16.86 6.16 -0.37
CA THR A 9 15.74 5.56 0.35
C THR A 9 14.81 6.64 0.87
N PHE A 10 15.36 7.66 1.53
CA PHE A 10 14.61 8.83 1.99
C PHE A 10 13.97 9.58 0.82
N SER A 11 14.72 9.76 -0.28
CA SER A 11 14.18 10.41 -1.47
C SER A 11 13.06 9.60 -2.12
N PHE A 12 13.16 8.27 -2.15
CA PHE A 12 12.13 7.41 -2.71
C PHE A 12 10.86 7.45 -1.85
N GLU A 13 10.98 7.30 -0.53
CA GLU A 13 9.82 7.31 0.36
C GLU A 13 9.12 8.69 0.40
N LEU A 14 9.88 9.79 0.28
CA LEU A 14 9.29 11.11 0.10
C LEU A 14 8.49 11.18 -1.20
N LEU A 15 9.06 10.71 -2.32
CA LEU A 15 8.38 10.69 -3.62
C LEU A 15 7.14 9.82 -3.61
N ARG A 16 7.19 8.64 -3.01
CA ARG A 16 6.03 7.75 -2.82
C ARG A 16 4.94 8.44 -2.01
N THR A 17 5.29 9.12 -0.93
CA THR A 17 4.33 9.85 -0.12
C THR A 17 3.66 10.97 -0.92
N MET A 18 4.44 11.71 -1.70
CA MET A 18 3.96 12.81 -2.54
C MET A 18 3.16 12.36 -3.76
N SER A 19 3.44 11.18 -4.30
CA SER A 19 2.78 10.69 -5.52
C SER A 19 1.28 10.44 -5.33
N TYR A 20 0.82 10.32 -4.08
CA TYR A 20 -0.59 10.17 -3.73
C TYR A 20 -1.37 11.49 -3.67
N ALA A 21 -0.73 12.64 -3.92
CA ALA A 21 -1.39 13.95 -3.97
C ALA A 21 -2.55 14.05 -4.98
N PRO A 22 -2.49 13.48 -6.21
CA PRO A 22 -3.59 13.57 -7.18
C PRO A 22 -4.92 12.98 -6.69
N TYR A 23 -4.87 12.01 -5.77
CA TYR A 23 -6.05 11.37 -5.17
C TYR A 23 -6.27 11.78 -3.70
N GLY A 24 -5.67 12.90 -3.27
CA GLY A 24 -5.90 13.50 -1.95
C GLY A 24 -5.13 12.87 -0.79
N GLY A 25 -4.24 11.92 -1.05
CA GLY A 25 -3.40 11.29 -0.03
C GLY A 25 -2.25 12.17 0.47
N ALA A 26 -1.96 13.29 -0.19
CA ALA A 26 -0.90 14.21 0.21
C ALA A 26 -1.16 15.64 -0.29
N ASP A 27 -0.56 16.61 0.39
CA ASP A 27 -0.31 17.95 -0.12
C ASP A 27 1.20 18.14 -0.34
N ILE A 28 1.59 18.69 -1.50
CA ILE A 28 2.99 18.85 -1.88
C ILE A 28 3.72 19.82 -0.92
N GLY A 29 3.06 20.90 -0.51
CA GLY A 29 3.62 21.87 0.43
C GLY A 29 3.84 21.27 1.81
N GLU A 30 2.88 20.49 2.30
CA GLU A 30 3.00 19.76 3.58
C GLU A 30 4.13 18.73 3.56
N CYS A 31 4.26 17.98 2.47
CA CYS A 31 5.36 17.01 2.29
C CYS A 31 6.71 17.70 2.26
N LEU A 32 6.88 18.75 1.46
CA LEU A 32 8.14 19.49 1.37
C LEU A 32 8.49 20.15 2.70
N ALA A 33 7.55 20.84 3.34
CA ALA A 33 7.76 21.46 4.63
C ALA A 33 8.17 20.45 5.72
N THR A 34 7.66 19.21 5.62
CA THR A 34 8.04 18.12 6.53
C THR A 34 9.44 17.60 6.21
N ALA A 35 9.73 17.35 4.93
CA ALA A 35 11.04 16.90 4.48
C ALA A 35 12.17 17.86 4.88
N TYR A 36 11.96 19.18 4.77
CA TYR A 36 12.96 20.19 5.16
C TYR A 36 13.27 20.26 6.66
N ARG A 37 12.48 19.60 7.51
CA ARG A 37 12.74 19.50 8.96
C ARG A 37 13.42 18.18 9.35
N ILE A 38 13.50 17.22 8.42
CA ILE A 38 14.11 15.91 8.66
C ILE A 38 15.63 16.04 8.51
N GLU A 39 16.36 15.56 9.51
CA GLU A 39 17.78 15.32 9.41
C GLU A 39 18.03 14.07 8.55
N GLU A 40 18.68 14.25 7.41
CA GLU A 40 18.95 13.17 6.46
C GLU A 40 19.83 12.07 7.08
N GLY A 41 19.43 10.80 6.87
CA GLY A 41 20.09 9.63 7.46
C GLY A 41 19.65 9.32 8.90
N ASN A 42 18.82 10.17 9.52
CA ASN A 42 18.31 9.94 10.86
C ASN A 42 16.86 9.38 10.82
N LEU A 43 16.74 8.07 11.05
CA LEU A 43 15.44 7.36 11.04
C LEU A 43 14.47 7.86 12.12
N GLU A 44 14.99 8.30 13.28
CA GLU A 44 14.17 8.87 14.35
C GLU A 44 13.66 10.27 13.97
N SER A 45 14.49 11.08 13.30
CA SER A 45 14.06 12.37 12.75
C SER A 45 12.94 12.17 11.72
N TRP A 46 13.08 11.20 10.82
CA TRP A 46 12.02 10.83 9.87
C TRP A 46 10.70 10.52 10.57
N TYR A 47 10.73 9.57 11.51
CA TYR A 47 9.54 9.18 12.27
C TYR A 47 8.91 10.40 12.98
N ALA A 48 9.70 11.16 13.74
CA ALA A 48 9.20 12.26 14.55
C ALA A 48 8.56 13.38 13.70
N GLU A 49 9.16 13.72 12.57
CA GLU A 49 8.70 14.79 11.68
C GLU A 49 7.42 14.41 10.92
N TRP A 50 7.36 13.19 10.38
CA TRP A 50 6.15 12.69 9.71
C TRP A 50 5.03 12.44 10.69
N HIS A 51 5.29 11.83 11.85
CA HIS A 51 4.28 11.60 12.88
C HIS A 51 3.69 12.92 13.39
N ARG A 52 4.51 13.96 13.56
CA ARG A 52 4.01 15.31 13.93
C ARG A 52 3.08 15.88 12.87
N THR A 53 3.44 15.77 11.60
CA THR A 53 2.63 16.28 10.49
C THR A 53 1.31 15.51 10.37
N ALA A 54 1.37 14.18 10.48
CA ALA A 54 0.20 13.32 10.51
C ALA A 54 -0.74 13.67 11.67
N SER A 55 -0.18 13.88 12.86
CA SER A 55 -0.96 14.24 14.06
C SER A 55 -1.62 15.61 13.92
N ARG A 56 -0.94 16.59 13.32
CA ARG A 56 -1.54 17.89 12.99
C ARG A 56 -2.73 17.73 12.03
N MET A 57 -2.59 16.91 10.98
CA MET A 57 -3.69 16.62 10.04
C MET A 57 -4.85 15.92 10.74
N HIS A 58 -4.58 14.93 11.58
CA HIS A 58 -5.60 14.24 12.34
C HIS A 58 -6.39 15.22 13.23
N SER A 59 -5.72 16.09 13.98
CA SER A 59 -6.40 17.08 14.82
C SER A 59 -7.26 18.06 14.01
N LEU A 60 -6.75 18.55 12.86
CA LEU A 60 -7.54 19.40 11.97
C LEU A 60 -8.75 18.67 11.38
N ALA A 61 -8.64 17.36 11.15
CA ALA A 61 -9.75 16.53 10.70
C ALA A 61 -10.83 16.42 11.78
N ASP A 62 -10.46 16.06 13.02
CA ASP A 62 -11.37 15.96 14.16
C ASP A 62 -12.06 17.31 14.43
N GLU A 63 -11.32 18.41 14.41
CA GLU A 63 -11.88 19.76 14.56
C GLU A 63 -12.86 20.13 13.45
N SER A 64 -12.52 19.82 12.20
CA SER A 64 -13.38 20.09 11.06
C SER A 64 -14.66 19.27 11.14
N LEU A 65 -14.56 18.00 11.54
CA LEU A 65 -15.71 17.13 11.75
C LEU A 65 -16.61 17.66 12.87
N GLY A 66 -16.02 18.09 14.00
CA GLY A 66 -16.76 18.68 15.12
C GLY A 66 -17.51 19.97 14.76
N ARG A 67 -17.04 20.71 13.74
CA ARG A 67 -17.73 21.89 13.19
C ARG A 67 -18.73 21.56 12.07
N GLY A 68 -18.88 20.29 11.69
CA GLY A 68 -19.75 19.85 10.59
C GLY A 68 -19.14 20.00 9.19
N ASN A 69 -17.86 20.39 9.07
CA ASN A 69 -17.16 20.58 7.79
C ASN A 69 -16.65 19.23 7.26
N ARG A 70 -17.58 18.37 6.81
CA ARG A 70 -17.32 16.97 6.42
C ARG A 70 -16.27 16.82 5.31
N ILE A 71 -16.30 17.69 4.29
CA ILE A 71 -15.34 17.65 3.16
C ILE A 71 -13.91 17.90 3.67
N SER A 72 -13.71 18.97 4.44
CA SER A 72 -12.40 19.29 5.02
C SER A 72 -11.92 18.19 5.95
N ALA A 73 -12.81 17.64 6.79
CA ALA A 73 -12.48 16.52 7.67
C ALA A 73 -11.98 15.30 6.90
N ARG A 74 -12.70 14.89 5.85
CA ARG A 74 -12.29 13.79 4.96
C ARG A 74 -10.89 14.01 4.40
N GLU A 75 -10.64 15.18 3.82
CA GLU A 75 -9.36 15.50 3.20
C GLU A 75 -8.19 15.50 4.19
N PHE A 76 -8.40 16.04 5.40
CA PHE A 76 -7.40 15.98 6.46
C PHE A 76 -7.16 14.54 6.95
N TYR A 77 -8.20 13.72 7.09
CA TYR A 77 -8.03 12.32 7.46
C TYR A 77 -7.27 11.51 6.40
N MET A 78 -7.51 11.75 5.10
CA MET A 78 -6.76 11.09 4.01
C MET A 78 -5.25 11.40 4.11
N ARG A 79 -4.89 12.68 4.28
CA ARG A 79 -3.48 13.07 4.45
C ARG A 79 -2.88 12.55 5.74
N ALA A 80 -3.62 12.58 6.85
CA ALA A 80 -3.19 12.00 8.12
C ALA A 80 -2.83 10.52 7.98
N SER A 81 -3.66 9.75 7.28
CA SER A 81 -3.44 8.32 7.04
C SER A 81 -2.11 8.07 6.33
N ASN A 82 -1.91 8.67 5.15
CA ASN A 82 -0.68 8.50 4.39
C ASN A 82 0.55 9.00 5.16
N TYR A 83 0.44 10.10 5.93
CA TYR A 83 1.57 10.62 6.71
C TYR A 83 1.91 9.74 7.91
N TYR A 84 0.93 9.07 8.54
CA TYR A 84 1.21 8.04 9.55
C TYR A 84 1.87 6.81 8.93
N ARG A 85 1.38 6.32 7.78
CA ARG A 85 2.03 5.25 7.00
C ARG A 85 3.49 5.59 6.72
N THR A 86 3.74 6.83 6.29
CA THR A 86 5.08 7.34 5.98
C THR A 86 5.97 7.38 7.22
N ALA A 87 5.44 7.83 8.36
CA ALA A 87 6.19 7.90 9.61
C ALA A 87 6.67 6.52 10.08
N GLU A 88 5.82 5.49 9.96
CA GLU A 88 6.08 4.14 10.46
C GLU A 88 7.16 3.39 9.67
N PHE A 89 7.37 3.73 8.39
CA PHE A 89 8.14 2.95 7.42
C PHE A 89 9.53 2.48 7.90
N PHE A 90 10.28 3.33 8.61
CA PHE A 90 11.65 3.00 9.05
C PHE A 90 11.75 2.36 10.45
N LEU A 91 10.63 2.16 11.15
CA LEU A 91 10.64 1.58 12.50
C LEU A 91 11.01 0.08 12.52
N HIS A 92 10.94 -0.60 11.36
CA HIS A 92 11.17 -2.04 11.24
C HIS A 92 12.61 -2.50 11.46
N GLY A 93 13.55 -1.57 11.71
CA GLY A 93 14.88 -1.92 12.25
C GLY A 93 14.81 -2.61 13.61
N SER A 94 13.72 -2.44 14.35
CA SER A 94 13.39 -3.18 15.56
C SER A 94 11.94 -3.69 15.49
N PRO A 95 11.70 -4.96 15.13
CA PRO A 95 10.33 -5.50 15.01
C PRO A 95 9.49 -5.43 16.28
N ALA A 96 10.13 -5.25 17.45
CA ALA A 96 9.47 -5.11 18.74
C ALA A 96 9.12 -3.65 19.09
N ASP A 97 9.40 -2.68 18.22
CA ASP A 97 9.09 -1.28 18.49
C ASP A 97 7.57 -1.07 18.59
N PRO A 98 7.03 -0.65 19.76
CA PRO A 98 5.60 -0.51 19.95
C PRO A 98 4.97 0.58 19.07
N ARG A 99 5.79 1.53 18.56
CA ARG A 99 5.34 2.60 17.66
C ARG A 99 4.87 2.06 16.32
N ILE A 100 5.31 0.86 15.91
CA ILE A 100 4.87 0.20 14.67
C ILE A 100 3.36 0.01 14.69
N LEU A 101 2.83 -0.69 15.70
CA LEU A 101 1.41 -1.00 15.79
C LEU A 101 0.55 0.24 16.08
N ASP A 102 1.04 1.15 16.94
CA ASP A 102 0.32 2.40 17.23
C ASP A 102 0.20 3.30 16.00
N THR A 103 1.31 3.53 15.28
CA THR A 103 1.34 4.42 14.12
C THR A 103 0.59 3.81 12.94
N TRP A 104 0.75 2.51 12.70
CA TRP A 104 -0.04 1.78 11.71
C TRP A 104 -1.54 1.82 12.03
N GLY A 105 -1.95 1.63 13.29
CA GLY A 105 -3.35 1.72 13.71
C GLY A 105 -3.94 3.12 13.48
N LYS A 106 -3.16 4.18 13.72
CA LYS A 106 -3.55 5.56 13.37
C LYS A 106 -3.70 5.76 11.86
N SER A 107 -2.77 5.22 11.06
CA SER A 107 -2.87 5.25 9.60
C SER A 107 -4.18 4.63 9.11
N ARG A 108 -4.47 3.40 9.55
CA ARG A 108 -5.68 2.66 9.18
C ARG A 108 -6.95 3.35 9.66
N SER A 109 -7.02 3.75 10.92
CA SER A 109 -8.24 4.36 11.49
C SER A 109 -8.57 5.71 10.85
N THR A 110 -7.57 6.53 10.53
CA THR A 110 -7.80 7.80 9.82
C THR A 110 -8.24 7.57 8.37
N PHE A 111 -7.71 6.55 7.68
CA PHE A 111 -8.22 6.16 6.36
C PHE A 111 -9.70 5.78 6.42
N LEU A 112 -10.08 4.91 7.35
CA LEU A 112 -11.47 4.46 7.51
C LEU A 112 -12.42 5.63 7.81
N LYS A 113 -12.03 6.53 8.72
CA LYS A 113 -12.79 7.77 8.98
C LYS A 113 -12.92 8.64 7.72
N ALA A 114 -11.88 8.75 6.90
CA ALA A 114 -11.99 9.45 5.62
C ALA A 114 -13.00 8.78 4.69
N MET A 115 -12.98 7.46 4.61
CA MET A 115 -13.90 6.69 3.75
C MET A 115 -15.35 6.78 4.20
N GLU A 116 -15.61 6.80 5.51
CA GLU A 116 -16.96 7.06 6.07
C GLU A 116 -17.51 8.46 5.70
N LEU A 117 -16.63 9.41 5.44
CA LEU A 117 -16.98 10.77 5.00
C LEU A 117 -16.96 10.93 3.47
N SER A 118 -16.53 9.89 2.74
CA SER A 118 -16.41 9.88 1.28
C SER A 118 -17.74 9.50 0.61
N GLU A 119 -17.86 9.86 -0.67
CA GLU A 119 -18.94 9.36 -1.54
C GLU A 119 -18.58 8.02 -2.18
N VAL A 120 -17.32 7.59 -2.06
CA VAL A 120 -16.84 6.29 -2.55
C VAL A 120 -17.54 5.18 -1.78
N LYS A 121 -18.19 4.26 -2.50
CA LYS A 121 -18.79 3.06 -1.91
C LYS A 121 -17.71 2.05 -1.56
N MET A 122 -17.16 2.13 -0.36
CA MET A 122 -16.20 1.18 0.17
C MET A 122 -16.84 0.25 1.21
N GLU A 123 -16.48 -1.02 1.17
CA GLU A 123 -16.76 -2.01 2.21
C GLU A 123 -15.44 -2.61 2.71
N SER A 124 -15.22 -2.64 4.03
CA SER A 124 -14.18 -3.47 4.64
C SER A 124 -14.62 -4.93 4.63
N VAL A 125 -13.89 -5.79 3.94
CA VAL A 125 -14.25 -7.19 3.73
C VAL A 125 -13.33 -8.13 4.48
N SER A 126 -13.88 -9.28 4.86
CA SER A 126 -13.17 -10.40 5.48
C SER A 126 -13.26 -11.59 4.53
N ILE A 127 -12.15 -11.89 3.85
CA ILE A 127 -12.07 -12.91 2.79
C ILE A 127 -11.71 -14.24 3.45
N PRO A 128 -12.54 -15.30 3.36
CA PRO A 128 -12.23 -16.60 3.96
C PRO A 128 -10.90 -17.18 3.45
N TYR A 129 -10.03 -17.63 4.36
CA TYR A 129 -8.69 -18.13 4.00
C TYR A 129 -8.14 -19.12 5.03
N GLU A 130 -7.96 -20.39 4.65
CA GLU A 130 -7.25 -21.43 5.46
C GLU A 130 -7.49 -21.41 6.99
N GLY A 131 -8.75 -21.35 7.42
CA GLY A 131 -9.10 -21.33 8.86
C GLY A 131 -8.96 -19.97 9.55
N THR A 132 -8.62 -18.93 8.80
CA THR A 132 -8.64 -17.50 9.16
C THR A 132 -9.35 -16.68 8.07
N HIS A 133 -9.05 -15.39 7.98
CA HIS A 133 -9.46 -14.49 6.92
C HIS A 133 -8.32 -13.56 6.44
N LEU A 134 -8.40 -13.11 5.19
CA LEU A 134 -7.61 -12.00 4.68
C LEU A 134 -8.44 -10.70 4.72
N PRO A 135 -7.91 -9.59 5.27
CA PRO A 135 -8.59 -8.31 5.22
C PRO A 135 -8.49 -7.69 3.83
N GLY A 136 -9.53 -6.95 3.43
CA GLY A 136 -9.53 -6.18 2.22
C GLY A 136 -10.52 -5.03 2.22
N TYR A 137 -10.47 -4.21 1.17
CA TYR A 137 -11.41 -3.13 0.92
C TYR A 137 -12.01 -3.31 -0.48
N PHE A 138 -13.33 -3.47 -0.55
CA PHE A 138 -14.06 -3.55 -1.80
C PHE A 138 -14.67 -2.18 -2.15
N TYR A 139 -14.08 -1.54 -3.14
CA TYR A 139 -14.50 -0.25 -3.69
C TYR A 139 -15.38 -0.46 -4.91
N ARG A 140 -16.57 0.15 -4.88
CA ARG A 140 -17.58 0.01 -5.92
C ARG A 140 -17.95 1.34 -6.56
N VAL A 141 -18.12 1.33 -7.87
CA VAL A 141 -18.67 2.47 -8.64
C VAL A 141 -20.19 2.58 -8.40
N ASP A 142 -20.87 1.44 -8.48
CA ASP A 142 -22.30 1.26 -8.24
C ASP A 142 -22.58 -0.19 -7.83
N ASP A 143 -23.86 -0.57 -7.70
CA ASP A 143 -24.26 -1.91 -7.28
C ASP A 143 -24.51 -2.86 -8.47
N LYS A 144 -23.94 -2.56 -9.65
CA LYS A 144 -24.08 -3.40 -10.86
C LYS A 144 -22.84 -4.29 -11.05
N PRO A 145 -22.98 -5.43 -11.78
CA PRO A 145 -21.84 -6.21 -12.25
C PRO A 145 -20.89 -5.34 -13.09
N ARG A 146 -19.62 -5.26 -12.69
CA ARG A 146 -18.58 -4.50 -13.42
C ARG A 146 -17.25 -5.26 -13.48
N PRO A 147 -16.39 -4.92 -14.46
CA PRO A 147 -14.99 -5.32 -14.42
C PRO A 147 -14.36 -4.94 -13.09
N THR A 148 -13.62 -5.87 -12.47
CA THR A 148 -13.04 -5.66 -11.15
C THR A 148 -11.53 -5.86 -11.18
N LEU A 149 -10.80 -4.90 -10.62
CA LEU A 149 -9.38 -5.06 -10.31
C LEU A 149 -9.22 -5.72 -8.94
N ILE A 150 -8.45 -6.79 -8.85
CA ILE A 150 -8.00 -7.40 -7.61
C ILE A 150 -6.56 -6.93 -7.40
N VAL A 151 -6.29 -6.22 -6.31
CA VAL A 151 -5.03 -5.52 -6.10
C VAL A 151 -4.39 -5.97 -4.79
N HIS A 152 -3.12 -6.36 -4.84
CA HIS A 152 -2.32 -6.54 -3.64
C HIS A 152 -0.96 -5.87 -3.75
N GLY A 153 -0.47 -5.49 -2.58
CA GLY A 153 0.83 -4.85 -2.42
C GLY A 153 2.00 -5.83 -2.48
N GLY A 154 3.15 -5.30 -2.09
CA GLY A 154 4.41 -6.01 -1.97
C GLY A 154 4.77 -6.33 -0.53
N TYR A 155 5.93 -5.85 -0.08
CA TYR A 155 6.49 -6.19 1.23
C TYR A 155 5.91 -5.29 2.35
N ASP A 156 5.71 -4.02 2.03
CA ASP A 156 5.54 -2.91 2.97
C ASP A 156 4.29 -2.07 2.69
N SER A 157 3.61 -2.31 1.57
CA SER A 157 2.34 -1.66 1.25
C SER A 157 1.21 -2.10 2.18
N THR A 158 0.23 -1.21 2.39
CA THR A 158 -1.00 -1.50 3.15
C THR A 158 -2.24 -1.43 2.26
N GLY A 159 -3.33 -2.07 2.68
CA GLY A 159 -4.60 -2.04 1.96
C GLY A 159 -5.14 -0.62 1.73
N GLU A 160 -4.86 0.31 2.65
CA GLU A 160 -5.23 1.72 2.56
C GLU A 160 -4.39 2.48 1.53
N GLU A 161 -3.09 2.20 1.46
CA GLU A 161 -2.19 2.84 0.48
C GLU A 161 -2.64 2.53 -0.96
N LEU A 162 -3.07 1.29 -1.20
CA LEU A 162 -3.55 0.84 -2.51
C LEU A 162 -4.80 1.59 -3.00
N TYR A 163 -5.51 2.33 -2.13
CA TYR A 163 -6.56 3.23 -2.56
C TYR A 163 -6.04 4.33 -3.47
N TRP A 164 -5.01 5.07 -3.03
CA TRP A 164 -4.43 6.16 -3.81
C TRP A 164 -3.62 5.65 -4.99
N GLU A 165 -2.98 4.48 -4.82
CA GLU A 165 -2.15 3.92 -5.88
C GLU A 165 -2.97 3.37 -7.05
N VAL A 166 -4.10 2.70 -6.77
CA VAL A 166 -4.89 2.00 -7.79
C VAL A 166 -6.38 2.27 -7.70
N ALA A 167 -7.00 2.10 -6.53
CA ALA A 167 -8.46 2.02 -6.45
C ALA A 167 -9.18 3.30 -6.88
N ALA A 168 -8.68 4.48 -6.49
CA ALA A 168 -9.27 5.76 -6.88
C ALA A 168 -9.31 5.92 -8.41
N SER A 169 -8.18 5.67 -9.07
CA SER A 169 -8.05 5.70 -10.54
C SER A 169 -8.95 4.67 -11.24
N ALA A 170 -9.09 3.48 -10.65
CA ALA A 170 -9.92 2.40 -11.18
C ALA A 170 -11.41 2.78 -11.17
N LEU A 171 -11.88 3.35 -10.05
CA LEU A 171 -13.26 3.82 -9.90
C LEU A 171 -13.63 4.88 -10.94
N GLU A 172 -12.74 5.86 -11.17
CA GLU A 172 -12.96 6.90 -12.19
C GLU A 172 -13.10 6.33 -13.61
N ARG A 173 -12.50 5.16 -13.87
CA ARG A 173 -12.56 4.44 -15.16
C ARG A 173 -13.70 3.44 -15.22
N GLY A 174 -14.55 3.39 -14.19
CA GLY A 174 -15.73 2.52 -14.16
C GLY A 174 -15.44 1.07 -13.77
N TYR A 175 -14.29 0.80 -13.16
CA TYR A 175 -13.93 -0.50 -12.59
C TYR A 175 -14.24 -0.53 -11.09
N HIS A 176 -14.76 -1.65 -10.60
CA HIS A 176 -14.66 -1.92 -9.16
C HIS A 176 -13.22 -2.29 -8.80
N CYS A 177 -12.85 -2.18 -7.53
CA CYS A 177 -11.52 -2.53 -7.06
C CYS A 177 -11.62 -3.27 -5.72
N LEU A 178 -11.00 -4.43 -5.60
CA LEU A 178 -10.79 -5.14 -4.34
C LEU A 178 -9.30 -5.05 -4.01
N THR A 179 -8.93 -4.26 -3.00
CA THR A 179 -7.59 -4.32 -2.42
C THR A 179 -7.58 -5.34 -1.29
N PHE A 180 -6.52 -6.12 -1.14
CA PHE A 180 -6.39 -7.07 -0.04
C PHE A 180 -4.95 -7.21 0.44
N GLU A 181 -4.80 -7.71 1.66
CA GLU A 181 -3.51 -8.04 2.26
C GLU A 181 -3.42 -9.55 2.47
N GLY A 182 -2.35 -10.18 1.98
CA GLY A 182 -2.08 -11.61 2.15
C GLY A 182 -1.07 -11.92 3.28
N PRO A 183 -0.71 -13.20 3.48
CA PRO A 183 0.34 -13.58 4.43
C PRO A 183 1.64 -12.80 4.23
N GLY A 184 2.20 -12.27 5.31
CA GLY A 184 3.40 -11.43 5.29
C GLY A 184 3.14 -9.93 5.07
N GLN A 185 1.89 -9.53 4.82
CA GLN A 185 1.55 -8.15 4.46
C GLN A 185 0.68 -7.49 5.53
N GLY A 186 0.82 -6.16 5.68
CA GLY A 186 -0.16 -5.32 6.36
C GLY A 186 -0.66 -5.81 7.72
N ALA A 187 -1.98 -5.87 7.88
CA ALA A 187 -2.66 -6.39 9.07
C ALA A 187 -2.44 -7.90 9.26
N VAL A 188 -2.23 -8.67 8.20
CA VAL A 188 -2.10 -10.13 8.29
C VAL A 188 -0.84 -10.53 9.05
N ILE A 189 0.30 -9.89 8.77
CA ILE A 189 1.51 -10.12 9.56
C ILE A 189 1.43 -9.46 10.95
N ARG A 190 0.84 -8.26 11.05
CA ARG A 190 0.80 -7.48 12.31
C ARG A 190 -0.16 -8.06 13.35
N GLU A 191 -1.37 -8.44 12.95
CA GLU A 191 -2.44 -8.88 13.85
C GLU A 191 -2.53 -10.41 13.91
N GLN A 192 -2.39 -11.10 12.77
CA GLN A 192 -2.56 -12.56 12.69
C GLN A 192 -1.24 -13.33 12.77
N GLN A 193 -0.10 -12.64 12.68
CA GLN A 193 1.24 -13.23 12.74
C GLN A 193 1.47 -14.30 11.64
N LEU A 194 0.82 -14.13 10.49
CA LEU A 194 0.99 -15.03 9.34
C LEU A 194 2.11 -14.49 8.43
N PRO A 195 3.27 -15.17 8.34
CA PRO A 195 4.40 -14.73 7.53
C PRO A 195 4.17 -15.00 6.04
N PHE A 196 5.02 -14.42 5.20
CA PHE A 196 5.06 -14.78 3.78
C PHE A 196 5.23 -16.29 3.60
N ARG A 197 4.53 -16.82 2.60
CA ARG A 197 4.62 -18.23 2.21
C ARG A 197 5.28 -18.37 0.83
N PRO A 198 6.00 -19.48 0.58
CA PRO A 198 6.72 -19.66 -0.67
C PRO A 198 5.80 -19.95 -1.87
N ASP A 199 4.56 -20.36 -1.63
CA ASP A 199 3.55 -20.83 -2.59
C ASP A 199 2.38 -19.83 -2.71
N TRP A 200 2.71 -18.59 -3.12
CA TRP A 200 1.73 -17.50 -3.26
C TRP A 200 0.58 -17.81 -4.23
N GLU A 201 0.75 -18.77 -5.12
CA GLU A 201 -0.32 -19.28 -5.99
C GLU A 201 -1.58 -19.73 -5.23
N ASN A 202 -1.46 -20.10 -3.96
CA ASN A 202 -2.58 -20.49 -3.10
C ASN A 202 -3.28 -19.30 -2.40
N VAL A 203 -2.82 -18.06 -2.59
CA VAL A 203 -3.35 -16.87 -1.90
C VAL A 203 -4.47 -16.20 -2.69
N VAL A 204 -4.36 -16.15 -4.02
CA VAL A 204 -5.29 -15.37 -4.87
C VAL A 204 -6.58 -16.13 -5.17
N THR A 205 -6.55 -17.46 -5.30
CA THR A 205 -7.76 -18.25 -5.57
C THR A 205 -8.87 -18.02 -4.53
N PRO A 206 -8.60 -18.05 -3.20
CA PRO A 206 -9.63 -17.72 -2.20
C PRO A 206 -10.19 -16.29 -2.33
N VAL A 207 -9.37 -15.33 -2.78
CA VAL A 207 -9.80 -13.94 -3.04
C VAL A 207 -10.74 -13.88 -4.25
N VAL A 208 -10.41 -14.61 -5.32
CA VAL A 208 -11.28 -14.75 -6.50
C VAL A 208 -12.58 -15.45 -6.13
N ASP A 209 -12.51 -16.53 -5.35
CA ASP A 209 -13.69 -17.26 -4.87
C ASP A 209 -14.62 -16.35 -4.08
N TYR A 210 -14.08 -15.58 -3.13
CA TYR A 210 -14.84 -14.57 -2.39
C TYR A 210 -15.48 -13.55 -3.34
N LEU A 211 -14.70 -12.97 -4.25
CA LEU A 211 -15.19 -11.92 -5.14
C LEU A 211 -16.30 -12.43 -6.06
N LEU A 212 -16.24 -13.68 -6.51
CA LEU A 212 -17.29 -14.31 -7.33
C LEU A 212 -18.58 -14.61 -6.56
N THR A 213 -18.59 -14.52 -5.22
CA THR A 213 -19.84 -14.51 -4.44
C THR A 213 -20.55 -13.15 -4.50
N ARG A 214 -19.87 -12.10 -4.96
CA ARG A 214 -20.40 -10.73 -5.01
C ARG A 214 -21.15 -10.50 -6.32
N PRO A 215 -22.45 -10.14 -6.28
CA PRO A 215 -23.20 -9.85 -7.50
C PRO A 215 -22.68 -8.63 -8.27
N GLU A 216 -21.89 -7.77 -7.62
CA GLU A 216 -21.27 -6.60 -8.24
C GLU A 216 -20.04 -6.94 -9.09
N ALA A 217 -19.47 -8.14 -8.96
CA ALA A 217 -18.32 -8.58 -9.75
C ALA A 217 -18.77 -9.24 -11.05
N ASP A 218 -18.24 -8.79 -12.18
CA ASP A 218 -18.39 -9.52 -13.44
C ASP A 218 -17.40 -10.70 -13.50
N PRO A 219 -17.89 -11.96 -13.53
CA PRO A 219 -17.04 -13.15 -13.47
C PRO A 219 -16.08 -13.29 -14.65
N GLU A 220 -16.38 -12.68 -15.81
CA GLU A 220 -15.57 -12.79 -17.02
C GLU A 220 -14.54 -11.64 -17.14
N ARG A 221 -14.56 -10.67 -16.23
CA ARG A 221 -13.78 -9.43 -16.32
C ARG A 221 -13.04 -9.09 -15.03
N LEU A 222 -12.31 -10.08 -14.50
CA LEU A 222 -11.43 -9.93 -13.35
C LEU A 222 -9.98 -9.71 -13.79
N ALA A 223 -9.30 -8.71 -13.24
CA ALA A 223 -7.88 -8.48 -13.50
C ALA A 223 -7.08 -8.43 -12.21
N LEU A 224 -5.93 -9.11 -12.17
CA LEU A 224 -5.03 -9.10 -11.01
C LEU A 224 -3.96 -8.03 -11.20
N VAL A 225 -3.71 -7.23 -10.16
CA VAL A 225 -2.68 -6.20 -10.12
C VAL A 225 -1.77 -6.47 -8.91
N GLY A 226 -0.50 -6.74 -9.17
CA GLY A 226 0.53 -6.88 -8.15
C GLY A 226 1.45 -5.67 -8.12
N ILE A 227 1.55 -5.02 -6.96
CA ILE A 227 2.39 -3.81 -6.76
C ILE A 227 3.70 -4.14 -6.04
N SER A 228 4.83 -3.57 -6.48
CA SER A 228 6.17 -3.77 -5.95
C SER A 228 6.55 -5.25 -5.92
N PHE A 229 6.88 -5.84 -4.77
CA PHE A 229 7.05 -7.30 -4.63
C PHE A 229 5.81 -8.09 -5.08
N GLY A 230 4.62 -7.47 -5.03
CA GLY A 230 3.40 -8.00 -5.62
C GLY A 230 3.53 -8.28 -7.11
N GLY A 231 4.36 -7.56 -7.87
CA GLY A 231 4.63 -7.83 -9.28
C GLY A 231 5.43 -9.12 -9.54
N TYR A 232 6.10 -9.68 -8.53
CA TYR A 232 6.63 -11.05 -8.56
C TYR A 232 5.55 -12.08 -8.18
N LEU A 233 4.74 -11.74 -7.19
CA LEU A 233 3.75 -12.65 -6.59
C LEU A 233 2.52 -12.85 -7.50
N ALA A 234 2.04 -11.81 -8.15
CA ALA A 234 0.84 -11.83 -9.00
C ALA A 234 0.97 -12.73 -10.23
N PRO A 235 2.08 -12.72 -11.00
CA PRO A 235 2.28 -13.69 -12.08
C PRO A 235 2.27 -15.14 -11.62
N ARG A 236 2.79 -15.43 -10.43
CA ARG A 236 2.76 -16.79 -9.87
C ARG A 236 1.33 -17.25 -9.60
N ALA A 237 0.52 -16.38 -9.00
CA ALA A 237 -0.90 -16.65 -8.83
C ALA A 237 -1.63 -16.82 -10.17
N ALA A 238 -1.42 -15.91 -11.12
CA ALA A 238 -2.08 -15.97 -12.43
C ALA A 238 -1.71 -17.21 -13.25
N ALA A 239 -0.57 -17.84 -12.99
CA ALA A 239 -0.20 -19.12 -13.61
C ALA A 239 -1.12 -20.29 -13.17
N HIS A 240 -1.80 -20.17 -12.03
CA HIS A 240 -2.67 -21.21 -11.45
C HIS A 240 -4.14 -20.79 -11.35
N GLU A 241 -4.46 -19.49 -11.48
CA GLU A 241 -5.82 -18.95 -11.41
C GLU A 241 -6.30 -18.48 -12.79
N HIS A 242 -6.95 -19.38 -13.52
CA HIS A 242 -7.36 -19.16 -14.92
C HIS A 242 -8.61 -18.30 -15.11
N ARG A 243 -9.30 -17.91 -14.02
CA ARG A 243 -10.46 -17.01 -14.11
C ARG A 243 -10.07 -15.54 -14.26
N LEU A 244 -8.78 -15.21 -14.16
CA LEU A 244 -8.27 -13.87 -14.40
C LEU A 244 -8.21 -13.57 -15.90
N ALA A 245 -8.91 -12.53 -16.33
CA ALA A 245 -8.93 -12.04 -17.70
C ALA A 245 -7.70 -11.20 -18.06
N ALA A 246 -7.03 -10.61 -17.06
CA ALA A 246 -5.80 -9.83 -17.26
C ALA A 246 -4.90 -9.85 -16.01
N LEU A 247 -3.62 -9.53 -16.23
CA LEU A 247 -2.60 -9.41 -15.19
C LEU A 247 -1.78 -8.13 -15.41
N VAL A 248 -1.54 -7.39 -14.34
CA VAL A 248 -0.58 -6.27 -14.28
C VAL A 248 0.44 -6.56 -13.18
N ALA A 249 1.72 -6.52 -13.53
CA ALA A 249 2.83 -6.65 -12.60
C ALA A 249 3.63 -5.33 -12.58
N ASN A 250 3.60 -4.61 -11.44
CA ASN A 250 4.12 -3.25 -11.32
C ASN A 250 4.93 -3.06 -10.02
N ASP A 251 6.25 -3.20 -9.98
CA ASP A 251 7.14 -3.54 -11.08
C ASP A 251 7.19 -5.06 -11.32
N GLY A 252 7.27 -5.45 -12.59
CA GLY A 252 7.45 -6.85 -12.96
C GLY A 252 8.83 -7.37 -12.55
N MET A 253 8.86 -8.40 -11.70
CA MET A 253 10.10 -9.07 -11.31
C MET A 253 10.03 -10.55 -11.66
N PHE A 254 11.00 -11.04 -12.43
CA PHE A 254 11.07 -12.47 -12.81
C PHE A 254 11.73 -13.34 -11.73
N SER A 255 12.72 -12.81 -11.00
CA SER A 255 13.45 -13.55 -9.98
C SER A 255 14.08 -12.63 -8.93
N PHE A 256 14.02 -13.04 -7.66
CA PHE A 256 14.81 -12.44 -6.57
C PHE A 256 16.32 -12.72 -6.69
N ARG A 257 16.71 -13.67 -7.55
CA ARG A 257 18.11 -14.00 -7.83
C ARG A 257 18.71 -13.17 -8.97
N PHE A 258 18.02 -12.16 -9.50
CA PHE A 258 18.55 -11.41 -10.65
C PHE A 258 19.91 -10.75 -10.35
N GLY A 259 20.17 -10.36 -9.09
CA GLY A 259 21.50 -9.94 -8.63
C GLY A 259 22.57 -11.05 -8.69
N GLU A 260 22.21 -12.31 -8.45
CA GLU A 260 23.11 -13.46 -8.62
C GLU A 260 23.31 -13.85 -10.09
N MET A 261 22.29 -13.68 -10.94
CA MET A 261 22.37 -13.97 -12.36
C MET A 261 23.23 -12.92 -13.08
N GLY A 262 23.08 -11.64 -12.72
CA GLY A 262 23.96 -10.54 -13.15
C GLY A 262 25.43 -10.76 -12.75
N ARG A 263 25.70 -11.27 -11.54
CA ARG A 263 27.06 -11.71 -11.13
C ARG A 263 27.64 -12.79 -12.03
N ARG A 264 26.83 -13.72 -12.54
CA ARG A 264 27.30 -14.76 -13.48
C ARG A 264 27.59 -14.23 -14.87
N PHE A 265 26.94 -13.16 -15.29
CA PHE A 265 27.21 -12.48 -16.57
C PHE A 265 28.36 -11.46 -16.49
N HIS A 266 28.88 -11.17 -15.29
CA HIS A 266 30.00 -10.25 -15.04
C HIS A 266 31.29 -10.95 -14.60
N GLN A 267 31.51 -12.21 -15.01
CA GLN A 267 32.82 -12.88 -14.89
C GLN A 267 33.85 -12.31 -15.88
N GLY A 268 34.07 -11.00 -15.80
CA GLY A 268 35.11 -10.25 -16.49
C GLY A 268 35.75 -9.27 -15.51
N SER A 269 36.96 -9.62 -15.07
CA SER A 269 37.95 -8.89 -14.24
C SER A 269 37.55 -8.47 -12.82
N ASP A 270 38.02 -9.26 -11.85
CA ASP A 270 38.00 -9.05 -10.39
C ASP A 270 38.99 -7.97 -9.89
N GLU A 271 39.09 -6.78 -10.51
CA GLU A 271 40.10 -5.77 -10.07
C GLU A 271 39.58 -4.42 -9.56
N GLU A 272 38.27 -4.14 -9.51
CA GLU A 272 37.80 -2.77 -9.17
C GLU A 272 37.00 -2.57 -7.86
N TRP A 273 36.95 -3.54 -6.95
CA TRP A 273 36.14 -3.37 -5.72
C TRP A 273 36.83 -3.63 -4.38
N ASN A 274 38.12 -3.30 -4.28
CA ASN A 274 38.79 -3.18 -2.97
C ASN A 274 39.57 -1.86 -2.87
N ASP A 275 38.91 -0.82 -2.37
CA ASP A 275 39.59 0.15 -1.50
C ASP A 275 38.59 0.77 -0.49
N PRO A 276 38.56 0.29 0.76
CA PRO A 276 38.02 1.01 1.88
C PRO A 276 39.16 1.78 2.56
N SER A 277 39.23 3.08 2.32
CA SER A 277 39.80 4.04 3.29
C SER A 277 38.71 4.81 3.99
#